data_AF-A0A948E8Q0-F1
#
_entry.id   AF-A0A948E8Q0-F1
#
_cell.length_a   1.000
_cell.length_b   1.000
_cell.length_c   1.000
_cell.angle_alpha   90.00
_cell.angle_beta   90.00
_cell.angle_gamma   90.00
#
_symmetry.space_group_name_H-M   'P 1'
#
loop_
_entity.id
_entity.type
_entity.pdbx_description
1 polymer ?
#
loop_
_entity_poly.entity_id
_entity_poly.type
_entity_poly.pdbx_seq_one_letter_code
_entity_poly.pdbx_strand_id
1 'polypeptide(L)'
;MARKNRKNRGTKNSASVQGSGKRDNIPFEDLSFWQRRKYVGEAKELLGELRHLYKRFGAKTDAEKASIKYRILKNIPGFGPGSNPLFSEAVTGEIKDSMDAFVEVRSKKGDLRPLVRKMGDQLEASELKPLRRSKMWGYMSSFIIAASVALFLRAFAFEPFRIPSGSMIPTLQVGDYIYVNKFVYGLRIPFTQHPPRHFVSWSLPERGDIVVFIEPLNNSEDWIKRVVALPGDHVKFDYDHNQLYLKKGGKGEWTPVPRKQLDKPCAYMDKNEKLGEDWHPGKPCELYEEKLGGKTYEVLYDKVRRGAPMGYPTSWVVGSNCVFVMGDNRDNSEDSRFLAKNGSPAPCIPVNNIKGRAEFIWLSRGPDGMRWSRIFSGVH
;
A
#
# COMPACT_ATOMS: atom_id res chain seq x y z
N MET A 1 45.32 -25.19 48.83
CA MET A 1 44.48 -26.40 48.64
C MET A 1 44.59 -26.78 47.17
N ALA A 2 45.34 -27.82 46.77
CA ALA A 2 44.85 -29.21 46.61
C ALA A 2 43.54 -29.25 45.78
N ARG A 3 43.37 -29.97 44.67
CA ARG A 3 44.01 -31.19 44.13
C ARG A 3 43.48 -31.38 42.69
N LYS A 4 44.32 -32.01 41.84
CA LYS A 4 44.04 -32.99 40.75
C LYS A 4 42.55 -33.19 40.37
N ASN A 5 42.21 -33.23 39.08
CA ASN A 5 42.32 -34.50 38.35
C ASN A 5 42.46 -34.39 36.83
N ARG A 6 43.10 -35.43 36.31
CA ARG A 6 43.70 -35.67 35.00
C ARG A 6 43.11 -36.99 34.47
N LYS A 7 43.32 -37.27 33.17
CA LYS A 7 43.14 -38.55 32.42
C LYS A 7 41.80 -38.62 31.67
N ASN A 8 41.71 -39.15 30.44
CA ASN A 8 42.62 -39.83 29.49
C ASN A 8 41.86 -39.82 28.13
N ARG A 9 42.41 -39.49 26.95
CA ARG A 9 43.32 -40.25 26.06
C ARG A 9 42.95 -41.73 25.80
N GLY A 10 42.72 -42.05 24.52
CA GLY A 10 42.81 -43.39 23.92
C GLY A 10 41.89 -43.54 22.70
N THR A 11 42.30 -43.14 21.50
CA THR A 11 43.02 -43.90 20.44
C THR A 11 42.21 -45.00 19.73
N LYS A 12 42.03 -44.78 18.41
CA LYS A 12 42.14 -45.70 17.25
C LYS A 12 41.46 -47.09 17.33
N ASN A 13 40.52 -47.35 16.41
CA ASN A 13 40.80 -48.12 15.19
C ASN A 13 39.56 -48.30 14.30
N SER A 14 39.83 -48.33 13.00
CA SER A 14 38.96 -48.72 11.89
C SER A 14 38.43 -50.15 12.00
N ALA A 15 37.13 -50.34 11.74
CA ALA A 15 36.58 -51.58 11.22
C ALA A 15 35.32 -51.29 10.39
N SER A 16 35.37 -51.71 9.13
CA SER A 16 34.28 -51.78 8.17
C SER A 16 33.18 -52.74 8.62
N VAL A 17 31.91 -52.33 8.59
CA VAL A 17 30.75 -53.24 8.56
C VAL A 17 29.65 -52.61 7.69
N GLN A 18 29.25 -53.34 6.65
CA GLN A 18 28.04 -53.12 5.85
C GLN A 18 26.80 -53.21 6.74
N GLY A 19 25.80 -52.34 6.56
CA GLY A 19 24.53 -52.46 7.28
C GLY A 19 23.49 -51.42 6.90
N SER A 20 22.64 -51.79 5.92
CA SER A 20 21.22 -51.40 5.77
C SER A 20 20.77 -50.05 6.40
N GLY A 21 20.84 -48.97 5.62
CA GLY A 21 20.08 -47.75 5.91
C GLY A 21 18.61 -47.95 5.54
N LYS A 22 17.76 -48.19 6.54
CA LYS A 22 16.30 -48.03 6.47
C LYS A 22 15.97 -46.68 5.82
N ARG A 23 15.24 -46.68 4.71
CA ARG A 23 14.56 -45.46 4.23
C ARG A 23 13.31 -45.33 5.08
N ASP A 24 13.23 -44.25 5.84
CA ASP A 24 12.04 -43.91 6.61
C ASP A 24 10.87 -43.72 5.63
N ASN A 25 9.82 -44.54 5.80
CA ASN A 25 8.61 -44.52 5.00
C ASN A 25 7.74 -43.34 5.44
N ILE A 26 7.84 -42.22 4.72
CA ILE A 26 6.96 -41.07 4.91
C ILE A 26 5.62 -41.35 4.18
N PRO A 27 4.45 -41.23 4.84
CA PRO A 27 3.14 -41.33 4.19
C PRO A 27 3.01 -40.37 3.00
N PHE A 28 2.29 -40.75 1.94
CA PHE A 28 2.13 -39.92 0.73
C PHE A 28 1.54 -38.52 1.04
N GLU A 29 0.73 -38.45 2.09
CA GLU A 29 0.10 -37.24 2.64
C GLU A 29 1.10 -36.26 3.29
N ASP A 30 2.29 -36.73 3.63
CA ASP A 30 3.36 -35.95 4.26
C ASP A 30 4.50 -35.62 3.26
N LEU A 31 4.39 -36.05 2.00
CA LEU A 31 5.37 -35.70 0.96
C LEU A 31 5.24 -34.24 0.54
N SER A 32 6.39 -33.59 0.34
CA SER A 32 6.44 -32.22 -0.21
C SER A 32 5.87 -32.15 -1.63
N PHE A 33 5.42 -30.96 -2.03
CA PHE A 33 4.86 -30.72 -3.36
C PHE A 33 5.77 -31.19 -4.51
N TRP A 34 7.08 -30.97 -4.39
CA TRP A 34 8.06 -31.40 -5.39
C TRP A 34 8.24 -32.92 -5.45
N GLN A 35 8.17 -33.60 -4.31
CA GLN A 35 8.22 -35.06 -4.26
C GLN A 35 6.97 -35.68 -4.90
N ARG A 36 5.76 -35.19 -4.58
CA ARG A 36 4.52 -35.66 -5.22
C ARG A 36 4.53 -35.45 -6.73
N ARG A 37 5.01 -34.29 -7.18
CA ARG A 37 5.11 -33.98 -8.61
C ARG A 37 6.09 -34.91 -9.34
N LYS A 38 7.18 -35.31 -8.67
CA LYS A 38 8.14 -36.30 -9.20
C LYS A 38 7.49 -37.69 -9.34
N TYR A 39 6.79 -38.16 -8.29
CA TYR A 39 6.08 -39.44 -8.32
C TYR A 39 4.99 -39.51 -9.41
N VAL A 40 4.23 -38.42 -9.60
CA VAL A 40 3.22 -38.34 -10.68
C VAL A 40 3.87 -38.32 -12.07
N GLY A 41 5.08 -37.76 -12.20
CA GLY A 41 5.86 -37.80 -13.44
C GLY A 41 6.30 -39.22 -13.79
N GLU A 42 6.87 -39.94 -12.83
CA GLU A 42 7.34 -41.33 -13.01
C GLU A 42 6.16 -42.29 -13.32
N ALA A 43 5.01 -42.09 -12.69
CA ALA A 43 3.80 -42.88 -12.98
C ALA A 43 3.26 -42.64 -14.40
N LYS A 44 3.32 -41.41 -14.91
CA LYS A 44 2.91 -41.08 -16.29
C LYS A 44 3.84 -41.69 -17.34
N GLU A 45 5.13 -41.78 -17.03
CA GLU A 45 6.12 -42.40 -17.90
C GLU A 45 5.88 -43.91 -18.02
N LEU A 46 5.65 -44.60 -16.88
CA LEU A 46 5.26 -46.01 -16.84
C LEU A 46 3.95 -46.31 -17.59
N LEU A 47 2.94 -45.45 -17.46
CA LEU A 47 1.69 -45.58 -18.20
C LEU A 47 1.88 -45.36 -19.72
N GLY A 48 2.80 -44.48 -20.10
CA GLY A 48 3.21 -44.26 -21.50
C GLY A 48 3.88 -45.49 -22.09
N GLU A 49 4.82 -46.10 -21.36
CA GLU A 49 5.51 -47.34 -21.77
C GLU A 49 4.54 -48.52 -21.87
N LEU A 50 3.60 -48.66 -20.94
CA LEU A 50 2.55 -49.68 -20.97
C LEU A 50 1.68 -49.56 -22.24
N ARG A 51 1.27 -48.33 -22.57
CA ARG A 51 0.47 -48.05 -23.76
C ARG A 51 1.26 -48.35 -25.04
N HIS A 52 2.58 -48.13 -25.03
CA HIS A 52 3.47 -48.40 -26.16
C HIS A 52 3.76 -49.90 -26.33
N LEU A 53 4.00 -50.64 -25.24
CA LEU A 53 4.20 -52.09 -25.23
C LEU A 53 2.94 -52.83 -25.69
N TYR A 54 1.76 -52.38 -25.27
CA TYR A 54 0.48 -52.95 -25.70
C TYR A 54 0.23 -52.77 -27.20
N LYS A 55 0.54 -51.58 -27.74
CA LYS A 55 0.46 -51.29 -29.19
C LYS A 55 1.42 -52.15 -30.02
N ARG A 56 2.58 -52.51 -29.45
CA ARG A 56 3.66 -53.18 -30.19
C ARG A 56 3.60 -54.70 -30.17
N PHE A 57 3.13 -55.31 -29.07
CA PHE A 57 3.28 -56.75 -28.87
C PHE A 57 1.99 -57.56 -28.90
N GLY A 58 0.81 -56.94 -28.84
CA GLY A 58 -0.49 -57.63 -29.01
C GLY A 58 -0.51 -59.05 -28.42
N ALA A 59 -0.24 -59.19 -27.11
CA ALA A 59 0.16 -60.45 -26.50
C ALA A 59 -0.88 -61.57 -26.71
N LYS A 60 -0.44 -62.70 -27.29
CA LYS A 60 -1.33 -63.80 -27.71
C LYS A 60 -1.33 -64.99 -26.76
N THR A 61 -0.44 -65.08 -25.76
CA THR A 61 -0.36 -66.25 -24.85
C THR A 61 -0.30 -65.90 -23.36
N ASP A 62 -0.71 -66.84 -22.49
CA ASP A 62 -0.80 -66.63 -21.04
C ASP A 62 0.57 -66.53 -20.34
N ALA A 63 1.61 -67.12 -20.91
CA ALA A 63 3.00 -66.96 -20.45
C ALA A 63 3.53 -65.53 -20.67
N GLU A 64 3.15 -64.89 -21.79
CA GLU A 64 3.50 -63.49 -22.08
C GLU A 64 2.77 -62.53 -21.15
N LYS A 65 1.50 -62.81 -20.81
CA LYS A 65 0.74 -62.04 -19.82
C LYS A 65 1.36 -62.14 -18.42
N ALA A 66 1.84 -63.32 -18.02
CA ALA A 66 2.53 -63.51 -16.74
C ALA A 66 3.89 -62.80 -16.68
N SER A 67 4.64 -62.81 -17.78
CA SER A 67 5.92 -62.09 -17.91
C SER A 67 5.75 -60.57 -17.84
N ILE A 68 4.71 -60.04 -18.50
CA ILE A 68 4.35 -58.61 -18.45
C ILE A 68 3.88 -58.23 -17.04
N LYS A 69 3.02 -59.04 -16.41
CA LYS A 69 2.57 -58.86 -15.02
C LYS A 69 3.75 -58.83 -14.04
N TYR A 70 4.72 -59.73 -14.19
CA TYR A 70 5.91 -59.78 -13.35
C TYR A 70 6.85 -58.58 -13.55
N ARG A 71 7.05 -58.13 -14.80
CA ARG A 71 7.87 -56.94 -15.12
C ARG A 71 7.25 -55.64 -14.61
N ILE A 72 5.93 -55.51 -14.68
CA ILE A 72 5.19 -54.35 -14.16
C ILE A 72 5.32 -54.27 -12.63
N LEU A 73 5.06 -55.38 -11.94
CA LEU A 73 5.12 -55.44 -10.47
C LEU A 73 6.53 -55.18 -9.92
N LYS A 74 7.58 -55.56 -10.66
CA LYS A 74 8.97 -55.34 -10.26
C LYS A 74 9.45 -53.89 -10.41
N ASN A 75 8.81 -53.09 -11.26
CA ASN A 75 9.20 -51.70 -11.55
C ASN A 75 8.41 -50.65 -10.74
N ILE A 76 7.46 -51.08 -9.90
CA ILE A 76 6.77 -50.19 -8.97
C ILE A 76 7.62 -50.05 -7.69
N PRO A 77 8.09 -48.85 -7.31
CA PRO A 77 8.89 -48.68 -6.11
C PRO A 77 8.06 -49.05 -4.86
N GLY A 78 8.50 -50.05 -4.10
CA GLY A 78 7.84 -50.48 -2.86
C GLY A 78 7.08 -51.81 -2.94
N PHE A 79 7.09 -52.52 -4.08
CA PHE A 79 6.54 -53.87 -4.19
C PHE A 79 7.65 -54.93 -3.96
N GLY A 80 7.63 -55.57 -2.79
CA GLY A 80 8.63 -56.56 -2.34
C GLY A 80 8.34 -57.02 -0.92
N PRO A 81 8.99 -58.09 -0.41
CA PRO A 81 8.74 -58.57 0.96
C PRO A 81 9.04 -57.45 1.97
N GLY A 82 7.98 -56.89 2.57
CA GLY A 82 8.02 -55.69 3.43
C GLY A 82 7.12 -54.52 3.00
N SER A 83 6.32 -54.64 1.93
CA SER A 83 5.35 -53.61 1.50
C SER A 83 4.13 -53.49 2.43
N ASN A 84 3.62 -52.27 2.63
CA ASN A 84 2.44 -52.00 3.46
C ASN A 84 1.21 -52.81 2.97
N PRO A 85 0.58 -53.66 3.81
CA PRO A 85 -0.51 -54.54 3.39
C PRO A 85 -1.66 -53.79 2.74
N LEU A 86 -2.03 -52.60 3.24
CA LEU A 86 -3.15 -51.79 2.71
C LEU A 86 -2.88 -51.21 1.33
N PHE A 87 -1.63 -50.82 1.02
CA PHE A 87 -1.26 -50.34 -0.31
C PHE A 87 -1.18 -51.50 -1.30
N SER A 88 -0.65 -52.63 -0.86
CA SER A 88 -0.68 -53.89 -1.63
C SER A 88 -2.11 -54.29 -1.95
N GLU A 89 -3.02 -54.26 -0.97
CA GLU A 89 -4.41 -54.70 -1.11
C GLU A 89 -5.26 -53.72 -1.95
N ALA A 90 -5.08 -52.41 -1.79
CA ALA A 90 -5.78 -51.41 -2.60
C ALA A 90 -5.32 -51.43 -4.07
N VAL A 91 -4.01 -51.51 -4.30
CA VAL A 91 -3.44 -51.58 -5.66
C VAL A 91 -3.75 -52.94 -6.31
N THR A 92 -3.71 -54.04 -5.55
CA THR A 92 -4.13 -55.35 -6.09
C THR A 92 -5.63 -55.43 -6.28
N GLY A 93 -6.44 -54.75 -5.47
CA GLY A 93 -7.89 -54.62 -5.62
C GLY A 93 -8.27 -53.84 -6.88
N GLU A 94 -7.72 -52.64 -7.08
CA GLU A 94 -7.97 -51.84 -8.28
C GLU A 94 -7.45 -52.52 -9.56
N ILE A 95 -6.31 -53.22 -9.48
CA ILE A 95 -5.78 -54.00 -10.60
C ILE A 95 -6.64 -55.23 -10.87
N LYS A 96 -7.14 -55.91 -9.83
CA LYS A 96 -8.03 -57.07 -9.96
C LYS A 96 -9.38 -56.66 -10.53
N ASP A 97 -9.98 -55.58 -10.05
CA ASP A 97 -11.23 -55.04 -10.57
C ASP A 97 -11.08 -54.56 -12.02
N SER A 98 -9.94 -53.95 -12.35
CA SER A 98 -9.60 -53.59 -13.74
C SER A 98 -9.41 -54.80 -14.63
N MET A 99 -8.85 -55.91 -14.11
CA MET A 99 -8.68 -57.16 -14.85
C MET A 99 -9.98 -57.94 -15.00
N ASP A 100 -10.82 -57.99 -13.97
CA ASP A 100 -12.12 -58.68 -13.96
C ASP A 100 -13.11 -57.96 -14.88
N ALA A 101 -13.14 -56.62 -14.86
CA ALA A 101 -13.88 -55.82 -15.85
C ALA A 101 -13.37 -56.04 -17.28
N PHE A 102 -12.07 -56.31 -17.47
CA PHE A 102 -11.48 -56.59 -18.78
C PHE A 102 -11.78 -58.02 -19.27
N VAL A 103 -11.89 -59.00 -18.36
CA VAL A 103 -12.31 -60.37 -18.67
C VAL A 103 -13.79 -60.42 -19.01
N GLU A 104 -14.64 -59.68 -18.30
CA GLU A 104 -16.07 -59.58 -18.58
C GLU A 104 -16.36 -58.92 -19.94
N VAL A 105 -15.57 -57.92 -20.34
CA VAL A 105 -15.63 -57.29 -21.67
C VAL A 105 -15.14 -58.20 -22.79
N ARG A 106 -14.22 -59.15 -22.52
CA ARG A 106 -13.82 -60.14 -23.53
C ARG A 106 -14.91 -61.19 -23.80
N SER A 107 -15.79 -61.43 -22.81
CA SER A 107 -16.93 -62.36 -22.92
C SER A 107 -18.04 -61.85 -23.85
N LYS A 108 -18.22 -60.52 -23.97
CA LYS A 108 -19.19 -59.91 -24.89
C LYS A 108 -18.43 -59.03 -25.90
N LYS A 109 -18.32 -59.48 -27.16
CA LYS A 109 -17.76 -58.70 -28.30
C LYS A 109 -18.42 -57.31 -28.43
N GLY A 110 -17.99 -56.33 -27.65
CA GLY A 110 -18.59 -55.00 -27.56
C GLY A 110 -17.54 -53.90 -27.51
N ASP A 111 -17.83 -52.80 -28.21
CA ASP A 111 -16.98 -51.62 -28.41
C ASP A 111 -16.57 -50.95 -27.08
N LEU A 112 -15.26 -50.81 -26.85
CA LEU A 112 -14.64 -50.30 -25.61
C LEU A 112 -14.69 -48.76 -25.46
N ARG A 113 -15.14 -48.04 -26.49
CA ARG A 113 -15.20 -46.56 -26.50
C ARG A 113 -16.03 -45.93 -25.35
N PRO A 114 -17.19 -46.48 -24.91
CA PRO A 114 -17.99 -45.87 -23.84
C PRO A 114 -17.32 -45.99 -22.47
N LEU A 115 -16.60 -47.08 -22.21
CA LEU A 115 -15.96 -47.34 -20.92
C LEU A 115 -14.69 -46.51 -20.74
N VAL A 116 -13.88 -46.38 -21.81
CA VAL A 116 -12.68 -45.50 -21.81
C VAL A 116 -13.08 -44.04 -21.63
N ARG A 117 -14.20 -43.62 -22.21
CA ARG A 117 -14.75 -42.27 -22.00
C ARG A 117 -15.21 -42.06 -20.57
N LYS A 118 -15.94 -43.01 -19.99
CA LYS A 118 -16.41 -42.94 -18.59
C LYS A 118 -15.25 -42.92 -17.58
N MET A 119 -14.19 -43.71 -17.81
CA MET A 119 -12.98 -43.67 -16.99
C MET A 119 -12.19 -42.37 -17.20
N GLY A 120 -12.11 -41.85 -18.43
CA GLY A 120 -11.51 -40.55 -18.74
C GLY A 120 -12.21 -39.40 -18.02
N ASP A 121 -13.55 -39.40 -18.03
CA ASP A 121 -14.38 -38.39 -17.35
C ASP A 121 -14.25 -38.50 -15.82
N GLN A 122 -14.13 -39.71 -15.26
CA GLN A 122 -13.91 -39.94 -13.82
C GLN A 122 -12.49 -39.58 -13.35
N LEU A 123 -11.48 -39.80 -14.19
CA LEU A 123 -10.09 -39.39 -13.94
C LEU A 123 -9.92 -37.88 -14.09
N GLU A 124 -10.55 -37.23 -15.07
CA GLU A 124 -10.54 -35.76 -15.20
C GLU A 124 -11.26 -35.08 -14.02
N ALA A 125 -12.40 -35.61 -13.58
CA ALA A 125 -13.17 -35.03 -12.48
C ALA A 125 -12.47 -35.15 -11.10
N SER A 126 -11.63 -36.16 -10.91
CA SER A 126 -10.88 -36.39 -9.66
C SER A 126 -9.53 -35.65 -9.63
N GLU A 127 -8.85 -35.48 -10.76
CA GLU A 127 -7.52 -34.85 -10.83
C GLU A 127 -7.53 -33.33 -11.16
N LEU A 128 -8.60 -32.76 -11.75
CA LEU A 128 -8.59 -31.35 -12.20
C LEU A 128 -9.18 -30.32 -11.20
N LYS A 129 -9.76 -30.76 -10.08
CA LYS A 129 -10.29 -29.82 -9.05
C LYS A 129 -9.22 -29.10 -8.20
N PRO A 130 -8.06 -29.69 -7.83
CA PRO A 130 -7.08 -28.96 -7.00
C PRO A 130 -6.22 -27.97 -7.80
N LEU A 131 -6.13 -28.06 -9.13
CA LEU A 131 -5.22 -27.22 -9.92
C LEU A 131 -5.83 -25.91 -10.42
N ARG A 132 -7.16 -25.80 -10.50
CA ARG A 132 -7.85 -24.55 -10.89
C ARG A 132 -7.88 -23.50 -9.76
N ARG A 133 -7.60 -23.91 -8.52
CA ARG A 133 -7.46 -23.02 -7.35
C ARG A 133 -6.14 -22.23 -7.34
N SER A 134 -5.08 -22.70 -8.03
CA SER A 134 -3.73 -22.11 -7.90
C SER A 134 -3.54 -20.79 -8.67
N LYS A 135 -4.11 -20.64 -9.88
CA LYS A 135 -3.99 -19.39 -10.65
C LYS A 135 -4.79 -18.24 -10.03
N MET A 136 -6.01 -18.53 -9.58
CA MET A 136 -6.88 -17.53 -8.94
C MET A 136 -6.32 -17.07 -7.59
N TRP A 137 -5.77 -17.98 -6.78
CA TRP A 137 -5.08 -17.61 -5.54
C TRP A 137 -3.81 -16.78 -5.77
N GLY A 138 -3.05 -17.06 -6.84
CA GLY A 138 -1.89 -16.25 -7.21
C GLY A 138 -2.27 -14.80 -7.55
N TYR A 139 -3.30 -14.61 -8.37
CA TYR A 139 -3.81 -13.27 -8.69
C TYR A 139 -4.42 -12.56 -7.48
N MET A 140 -5.20 -13.27 -6.66
CA MET A 140 -5.79 -12.72 -5.44
C MET A 140 -4.72 -12.31 -4.41
N SER A 141 -3.69 -13.12 -4.22
CA SER A 141 -2.59 -12.81 -3.30
C SER A 141 -1.83 -11.57 -3.77
N SER A 142 -1.56 -11.45 -5.07
CA SER A 142 -0.90 -10.27 -5.65
C SER A 142 -1.76 -9.00 -5.48
N PHE A 143 -3.07 -9.12 -5.71
CA PHE A 143 -4.01 -8.02 -5.50
C PHE A 143 -4.09 -7.61 -4.02
N ILE A 144 -4.17 -8.57 -3.10
CA ILE A 144 -4.19 -8.29 -1.65
C ILE A 144 -2.91 -7.60 -1.24
N ILE A 145 -1.74 -8.07 -1.67
CA ILE A 145 -0.46 -7.42 -1.36
C ILE A 145 -0.45 -5.98 -1.90
N ALA A 146 -0.85 -5.76 -3.16
CA ALA A 146 -0.91 -4.43 -3.74
C ALA A 146 -1.90 -3.52 -2.98
N ALA A 147 -3.08 -4.02 -2.64
CA ALA A 147 -4.08 -3.30 -1.87
C ALA A 147 -3.59 -2.99 -0.45
N SER A 148 -2.93 -3.94 0.23
CA SER A 148 -2.34 -3.74 1.56
C SER A 148 -1.22 -2.70 1.52
N VAL A 149 -0.34 -2.73 0.52
CA VAL A 149 0.69 -1.71 0.32
C VAL A 149 0.05 -0.34 0.05
N ALA A 150 -0.96 -0.27 -0.81
CA ALA A 150 -1.67 0.97 -1.10
C ALA A 150 -2.39 1.54 0.13
N LEU A 151 -3.04 0.68 0.93
CA LEU A 151 -3.70 1.06 2.18
C LEU A 151 -2.68 1.51 3.24
N PHE A 152 -1.54 0.83 3.34
CA PHE A 152 -0.45 1.21 4.23
C PHE A 152 0.12 2.59 3.85
N LEU A 153 0.43 2.80 2.57
CA LEU A 153 0.87 4.09 2.06
C LEU A 153 -0.20 5.17 2.29
N ARG A 154 -1.49 4.87 2.11
CA ARG A 154 -2.59 5.81 2.38
C ARG A 154 -2.72 6.16 3.87
N ALA A 155 -2.54 5.16 4.74
CA ALA A 155 -2.67 5.33 6.18
C ALA A 155 -1.55 6.22 6.74
N PHE A 156 -0.32 6.03 6.26
CA PHE A 156 0.85 6.61 6.91
C PHE A 156 1.61 7.62 6.06
N ALA A 157 1.65 7.46 4.74
CA ALA A 157 2.50 8.25 3.87
C ALA A 157 1.78 9.43 3.26
N PHE A 158 0.73 9.13 2.51
CA PHE A 158 0.24 10.05 1.51
C PHE A 158 -1.27 10.03 1.42
N GLU A 159 -1.86 11.22 1.38
CA GLU A 159 -3.30 11.37 1.21
C GLU A 159 -3.59 12.40 0.12
N PRO A 160 -4.43 12.05 -0.87
CA PRO A 160 -4.89 13.01 -1.86
C PRO A 160 -5.96 13.91 -1.23
N PHE A 161 -5.78 15.22 -1.37
CA PHE A 161 -6.80 16.21 -1.00
C PHE A 161 -7.27 16.97 -2.22
N ARG A 162 -8.55 17.34 -2.24
CA ARG A 162 -9.12 18.28 -3.22
C ARG A 162 -9.23 19.65 -2.59
N ILE A 163 -8.93 20.71 -3.34
CA ILE A 163 -9.05 22.10 -2.91
C ILE A 163 -10.44 22.65 -3.28
N PRO A 164 -11.32 22.91 -2.28
CA PRO A 164 -12.70 23.33 -2.54
C PRO A 164 -12.90 24.85 -2.52
N SER A 165 -11.89 25.65 -2.13
CA SER A 165 -11.99 27.11 -1.95
C SER A 165 -10.72 27.86 -2.35
N GLY A 166 -10.86 29.14 -2.69
CA GLY A 166 -9.81 30.01 -3.24
C GLY A 166 -8.85 30.67 -2.24
N SER A 167 -8.83 30.26 -0.97
CA SER A 167 -8.03 30.93 0.08
C SER A 167 -6.50 30.84 -0.11
N MET A 168 -6.04 29.93 -0.95
CA MET A 168 -4.62 29.69 -1.25
C MET A 168 -4.22 30.13 -2.67
N ILE A 169 -5.09 30.85 -3.39
CA ILE A 169 -4.78 31.42 -4.70
C ILE A 169 -3.71 32.51 -4.51
N PRO A 170 -2.68 32.60 -5.39
CA PRO A 170 -2.53 31.90 -6.67
C PRO A 170 -1.87 30.51 -6.57
N THR A 171 -1.25 30.18 -5.44
CA THR A 171 -0.47 28.95 -5.25
C THR A 171 -1.31 27.70 -5.47
N LEU A 172 -2.49 27.62 -4.84
CA LEU A 172 -3.47 26.55 -5.02
C LEU A 172 -4.80 27.13 -5.48
N GLN A 173 -5.34 26.58 -6.56
CA GLN A 173 -6.62 27.00 -7.14
C GLN A 173 -7.71 25.99 -6.83
N VAL A 174 -8.96 26.47 -6.83
CA VAL A 174 -10.14 25.60 -6.67
C VAL A 174 -10.12 24.52 -7.75
N GLY A 175 -10.38 23.28 -7.38
CA GLY A 175 -10.31 22.12 -8.28
C GLY A 175 -8.90 21.55 -8.50
N ASP A 176 -7.89 22.05 -7.78
CA ASP A 176 -6.61 21.35 -7.63
C ASP A 176 -6.78 20.12 -6.73
N TYR A 177 -6.07 19.06 -7.07
CA TYR A 177 -5.88 17.88 -6.24
C TYR A 177 -4.40 17.81 -5.87
N ILE A 178 -4.13 17.82 -4.58
CA ILE A 178 -2.78 17.88 -4.03
C ILE A 178 -2.40 16.57 -3.35
N TYR A 179 -1.10 16.35 -3.31
CA TYR A 179 -0.49 15.28 -2.56
C TYR A 179 0.05 15.82 -1.24
N VAL A 180 -0.36 15.22 -0.13
CA VAL A 180 0.05 15.62 1.21
C VAL A 180 0.93 14.55 1.83
N ASN A 181 2.14 14.93 2.22
CA ASN A 181 3.07 14.11 2.95
C ASN A 181 2.80 14.20 4.45
N LYS A 182 2.28 13.10 5.02
CA LYS A 182 1.94 13.00 6.44
C LYS A 182 3.14 12.72 7.32
N PHE A 183 4.15 12.05 6.78
CA PHE A 183 5.33 11.63 7.52
C PHE A 183 6.25 12.77 7.88
N VAL A 184 6.27 13.90 7.15
CA VAL A 184 7.27 14.97 7.39
C VAL A 184 7.37 15.34 8.87
N TYR A 185 6.23 15.43 9.56
CA TYR A 185 6.13 15.92 10.94
C TYR A 185 6.05 14.81 12.00
N GLY A 186 5.77 13.57 11.62
CA GLY A 186 5.59 12.49 12.59
C GLY A 186 4.81 11.29 12.07
N LEU A 187 4.76 10.26 12.91
CA LEU A 187 3.92 9.08 12.69
C LEU A 187 2.62 9.24 13.45
N ARG A 188 1.50 9.29 12.72
CA ARG A 188 0.16 9.31 13.33
C ARG A 188 -0.42 7.92 13.43
N ILE A 189 -1.27 7.73 14.44
CA ILE A 189 -2.09 6.53 14.55
C ILE A 189 -3.26 6.71 13.57
N PRO A 190 -3.38 5.86 12.54
CA PRO A 190 -4.52 5.94 11.63
C PRO A 190 -5.80 5.59 12.39
N PHE A 191 -6.93 6.17 11.97
CA PHE A 191 -8.26 5.91 12.53
C PHE A 191 -8.52 6.36 13.98
N THR A 192 -7.64 7.16 14.60
CA THR A 192 -7.94 7.78 15.91
C THR A 192 -8.78 9.05 15.77
N GLN A 193 -9.72 9.26 16.70
CA GLN A 193 -10.63 10.41 16.72
C GLN A 193 -9.92 11.75 17.00
N HIS A 194 -10.61 12.84 16.61
CA HIS A 194 -10.14 14.22 16.49
C HIS A 194 -9.78 14.87 17.84
N PRO A 195 -8.57 15.45 18.03
CA PRO A 195 -7.43 15.48 17.11
C PRO A 195 -6.59 14.18 17.14
N PRO A 196 -6.01 13.77 16.00
CA PRO A 196 -5.26 12.53 15.89
C PRO A 196 -4.05 12.52 16.83
N ARG A 197 -3.88 11.41 17.57
CA ARG A 197 -2.72 11.24 18.45
C ARG A 197 -1.47 10.96 17.61
N HIS A 198 -0.42 11.73 17.86
CA HIS A 198 0.90 11.45 17.32
C HIS A 198 1.53 10.34 18.17
N PHE A 199 2.05 9.31 17.51
CA PHE A 199 2.85 8.28 18.18
C PHE A 199 4.24 8.83 18.50
N VAL A 200 4.85 9.48 17.50
CA VAL A 200 6.12 10.20 17.61
C VAL A 200 6.05 11.41 16.67
N SER A 201 6.35 12.60 17.18
CA SER A 201 6.59 13.80 16.37
C SER A 201 8.08 14.08 16.36
N TRP A 202 8.71 14.09 15.19
CA TRP A 202 10.15 14.32 15.05
C TRP A 202 10.50 15.68 14.46
N SER A 203 9.55 16.37 13.81
CA SER A 203 9.79 17.71 13.28
C SER A 203 8.55 18.59 13.40
N LEU A 204 8.79 19.89 13.54
CA LEU A 204 7.77 20.92 13.42
C LEU A 204 7.72 21.42 11.96
N PRO A 205 6.58 21.96 11.51
CA PRO A 205 6.55 22.71 10.27
C PRO A 205 7.56 23.84 10.23
N GLU A 206 8.08 24.10 9.05
CA GLU A 206 8.96 25.23 8.79
C GLU A 206 8.16 26.43 8.29
N ARG A 207 8.72 27.64 8.43
CA ARG A 207 8.09 28.84 7.88
C ARG A 207 8.04 28.73 6.36
N GLY A 208 6.91 29.05 5.76
CA GLY A 208 6.63 28.89 4.34
C GLY A 208 6.09 27.50 3.96
N ASP A 209 6.03 26.52 4.87
CA ASP A 209 5.37 25.25 4.57
C ASP A 209 3.86 25.45 4.35
N ILE A 210 3.30 24.78 3.34
CA ILE A 210 1.85 24.69 3.18
C ILE A 210 1.38 23.42 3.89
N VAL A 211 0.51 23.60 4.88
CA VAL A 211 0.07 22.51 5.75
C VAL A 211 -1.42 22.31 5.67
N VAL A 212 -1.82 21.03 5.65
CA VAL A 212 -3.21 20.63 5.88
C VAL A 212 -3.37 20.35 7.36
N PHE A 213 -4.44 20.83 7.96
CA PHE A 213 -4.74 20.64 9.39
C PHE A 213 -6.24 20.61 9.63
N ILE A 214 -6.62 20.05 10.78
CA ILE A 214 -8.01 20.03 11.25
C ILE A 214 -8.35 21.40 11.82
N GLU A 215 -9.43 22.00 11.35
CA GLU A 215 -9.95 23.26 11.85
C GLU A 215 -10.15 23.19 13.38
N PRO A 216 -9.59 24.15 14.16
CA PRO A 216 -9.58 24.05 15.61
C PRO A 216 -10.94 24.29 16.28
N LEU A 217 -11.92 24.90 15.60
CA LEU A 217 -13.21 25.27 16.19
C LEU A 217 -14.22 24.11 16.16
N ASN A 218 -14.48 23.55 14.98
CA ASN A 218 -15.51 22.53 14.78
C ASN A 218 -14.91 21.12 14.62
N ASN A 219 -13.59 20.99 14.45
CA ASN A 219 -12.86 19.72 14.23
C ASN A 219 -13.40 18.81 13.11
N SER A 220 -14.33 19.30 12.30
CA SER A 220 -15.06 18.56 11.27
C SER A 220 -14.46 18.77 9.88
N GLU A 221 -13.62 19.79 9.72
CA GLU A 221 -13.10 20.20 8.43
C GLU A 221 -11.57 20.19 8.37
N ASP A 222 -11.07 19.87 7.18
CA ASP A 222 -9.66 20.03 6.84
C ASP A 222 -9.43 21.35 6.12
N TRP A 223 -8.52 22.14 6.67
CA TRP A 223 -8.09 23.41 6.10
C TRP A 223 -6.65 23.32 5.62
N ILE A 224 -6.33 24.13 4.62
CA ILE A 224 -4.99 24.27 4.08
C ILE A 224 -4.58 25.73 4.11
N LYS A 225 -3.42 26.00 4.71
CA LYS A 225 -2.84 27.35 4.84
C LYS A 225 -1.31 27.26 4.85
N ARG A 226 -0.65 28.40 4.65
CA ARG A 226 0.80 28.52 4.76
C ARG A 226 1.22 28.88 6.19
N VAL A 227 2.23 28.20 6.71
CA VAL A 227 2.85 28.49 8.00
C VAL A 227 3.66 29.78 7.89
N VAL A 228 3.27 30.79 8.63
CA VAL A 228 3.92 32.10 8.65
C VAL A 228 4.85 32.24 9.85
N ALA A 229 4.44 31.75 11.01
CA ALA A 229 5.21 31.88 12.23
C ALA A 229 5.16 30.61 13.08
N LEU A 230 6.25 30.37 13.81
CA LEU A 230 6.51 29.17 14.60
C LEU A 230 6.28 29.44 16.09
N PRO A 231 6.25 28.38 16.94
CA PRO A 231 6.11 28.56 18.38
C PRO A 231 7.05 29.61 18.96
N GLY A 232 6.50 30.54 19.74
CA GLY A 232 7.22 31.63 20.39
C GLY A 232 7.45 32.87 19.52
N ASP A 233 7.16 32.85 18.22
CA ASP A 233 7.21 34.05 17.38
C ASP A 233 6.14 35.07 17.78
N HIS A 234 6.41 36.36 17.56
CA HIS A 234 5.36 37.38 17.53
C HIS A 234 5.13 37.82 16.08
N VAL A 235 3.85 38.03 15.75
CA VAL A 235 3.38 38.40 14.42
C VAL A 235 2.71 39.75 14.51
N LYS A 236 2.96 40.64 13.56
CA LYS A 236 2.23 41.90 13.39
C LYS A 236 1.87 42.05 11.92
N PHE A 237 0.63 42.43 11.63
CA PHE A 237 0.17 42.70 10.27
C PHE A 237 -0.33 44.13 10.16
N ASP A 238 0.26 44.87 9.23
CA ASP A 238 -0.14 46.23 8.87
C ASP A 238 -1.11 46.14 7.69
N TYR A 239 -2.40 46.39 7.97
CA TYR A 239 -3.47 46.31 6.98
C TYR A 239 -3.48 47.50 6.01
N ASP A 240 -2.92 48.65 6.38
CA ASP A 240 -2.92 49.84 5.53
C ASP A 240 -1.92 49.68 4.38
N HIS A 241 -0.80 49.02 4.68
CA HIS A 241 0.26 48.73 3.72
C HIS A 241 0.26 47.27 3.25
N ASN A 242 -0.56 46.39 3.80
CA ASN A 242 -0.54 44.94 3.54
C ASN A 242 0.77 44.23 3.94
N GLN A 243 1.51 44.76 4.92
CA GLN A 243 2.84 44.27 5.29
C GLN A 243 2.81 43.38 6.54
N LEU A 244 3.41 42.19 6.41
CA LEU A 244 3.63 41.27 7.50
C LEU A 244 4.98 41.53 8.18
N TYR A 245 4.99 41.52 9.52
CA TYR A 245 6.18 41.66 10.35
C TYR A 245 6.28 40.49 11.32
N LEU A 246 7.51 40.03 11.56
CA LEU A 246 7.82 38.95 12.47
C LEU A 246 8.89 39.36 13.47
N LYS A 247 8.72 38.90 14.71
CA LYS A 247 9.74 38.93 15.75
C LYS A 247 10.03 37.47 16.15
N LYS A 248 11.11 36.93 15.58
CA LYS A 248 11.42 35.49 15.68
C LYS A 248 11.76 35.11 17.12
N GLY A 249 11.12 34.07 17.64
CA GLY A 249 11.24 33.62 19.03
C GLY A 249 10.85 34.66 20.07
N GLY A 250 10.08 35.69 19.67
CA GLY A 250 9.60 36.75 20.57
C GLY A 250 10.70 37.69 21.06
N LYS A 251 11.87 37.66 20.44
CA LYS A 251 13.05 38.48 20.81
C LYS A 251 13.52 39.34 19.63
N GLY A 252 14.15 40.46 19.94
CA GLY A 252 14.69 41.41 18.95
C GLY A 252 13.67 42.42 18.41
N GLU A 253 14.01 43.00 17.26
CA GLU A 253 13.19 44.00 16.57
C GLU A 253 12.19 43.36 15.60
N TRP A 254 11.17 44.13 15.22
CA TRP A 254 10.23 43.72 14.20
C TRP A 254 10.91 43.71 12.84
N THR A 255 10.92 42.55 12.19
CA THR A 255 11.47 42.40 10.84
C THR A 255 10.33 42.27 9.84
N PRO A 256 10.25 43.12 8.80
CA PRO A 256 9.27 42.94 7.75
C PRO A 256 9.59 41.65 6.97
N VAL A 257 8.58 40.86 6.65
CA VAL A 257 8.72 39.76 5.70
C VAL A 257 8.97 40.39 4.31
N PRO A 258 10.14 40.14 3.68
CA PRO A 258 10.46 40.75 2.40
C PRO A 258 9.39 40.40 1.38
N ARG A 259 8.92 41.43 0.66
CA ARG A 259 8.01 41.26 -0.46
C ARG A 259 8.26 42.26 -1.57
N LYS A 260 7.89 41.90 -2.78
CA LYS A 260 7.98 42.74 -3.97
C LYS A 260 6.67 42.65 -4.74
N GLN A 261 6.06 43.79 -5.03
CA GLN A 261 4.89 43.83 -5.90
C GLN A 261 5.29 43.38 -7.31
N LEU A 262 4.48 42.51 -7.90
CA LEU A 262 4.69 41.99 -9.25
C LEU A 262 3.82 42.79 -10.22
N ASP A 263 4.46 43.35 -11.25
CA ASP A 263 3.77 44.08 -12.32
C ASP A 263 3.19 43.09 -13.34
N LYS A 264 2.23 42.29 -12.87
CA LYS A 264 1.50 41.33 -13.69
C LYS A 264 0.00 41.44 -13.42
N PRO A 265 -0.84 41.26 -14.44
CA PRO A 265 -2.28 41.30 -14.24
C PRO A 265 -2.68 40.17 -13.28
N CYS A 266 -3.42 40.54 -12.24
CA CYS A 266 -4.02 39.58 -11.32
C CYS A 266 -5.48 39.36 -11.74
N ALA A 267 -5.75 38.17 -12.27
CA ALA A 267 -7.08 37.67 -12.60
C ALA A 267 -7.13 36.19 -12.26
N TYR A 268 -8.19 35.76 -11.57
CA TYR A 268 -8.40 34.37 -11.22
C TYR A 268 -9.89 34.05 -11.23
N MET A 269 -10.21 32.77 -11.40
CA MET A 269 -11.56 32.26 -11.22
C MET A 269 -11.66 31.67 -9.83
N ASP A 270 -12.72 32.03 -9.12
CA ASP A 270 -13.01 31.52 -7.80
C ASP A 270 -14.30 30.70 -7.82
N LYS A 271 -14.44 29.87 -6.80
CA LYS A 271 -15.59 29.03 -6.56
C LYS A 271 -15.52 28.52 -5.13
N ASN A 272 -16.61 28.68 -4.36
CA ASN A 272 -16.73 28.00 -3.08
C ASN A 272 -17.68 26.79 -3.19
N GLU A 273 -17.09 25.60 -3.35
CA GLU A 273 -17.87 24.36 -3.48
C GLU A 273 -18.73 24.07 -2.24
N LYS A 274 -18.32 24.55 -1.06
CA LYS A 274 -19.07 24.33 0.19
C LYS A 274 -20.31 25.20 0.31
N LEU A 275 -20.29 26.39 -0.29
CA LEU A 275 -21.44 27.30 -0.32
C LEU A 275 -22.36 27.03 -1.51
N GLY A 276 -22.04 26.04 -2.35
CA GLY A 276 -22.78 25.78 -3.59
C GLY A 276 -22.61 26.88 -4.63
N GLU A 277 -21.54 27.68 -4.53
CA GLU A 277 -21.24 28.73 -5.49
C GLU A 277 -20.75 28.11 -6.80
N ASP A 278 -21.19 28.69 -7.92
CA ASP A 278 -20.64 28.40 -9.24
C ASP A 278 -19.39 29.23 -9.52
N TRP A 279 -18.67 28.87 -10.58
CA TRP A 279 -17.47 29.59 -10.98
C TRP A 279 -17.78 31.06 -11.28
N HIS A 280 -17.02 31.96 -10.67
CA HIS A 280 -17.13 33.39 -10.91
C HIS A 280 -15.74 34.04 -10.96
N PRO A 281 -15.58 35.20 -11.60
CA PRO A 281 -14.33 35.94 -11.53
C PRO A 281 -14.05 36.36 -10.09
N GLY A 282 -12.78 36.27 -9.69
CA GLY A 282 -12.27 36.85 -8.46
C GLY A 282 -12.32 38.38 -8.49
N LYS A 283 -12.14 39.01 -7.34
CA LYS A 283 -12.08 40.47 -7.25
C LYS A 283 -10.80 41.00 -7.91
N PRO A 284 -10.79 42.28 -8.36
CA PRO A 284 -9.57 42.92 -8.82
C PRO A 284 -8.48 42.84 -7.75
N CYS A 285 -7.30 42.36 -8.11
CA CYS A 285 -6.24 42.06 -7.15
C CYS A 285 -4.86 42.59 -7.57
N GLU A 286 -3.92 42.53 -6.64
CA GLU A 286 -2.49 42.81 -6.81
C GLU A 286 -1.68 41.60 -6.35
N LEU A 287 -0.64 41.24 -7.11
CA LEU A 287 0.24 40.12 -6.79
C LEU A 287 1.54 40.62 -6.18
N TYR A 288 2.00 39.91 -5.16
CA TYR A 288 3.27 40.16 -4.50
C TYR A 288 4.04 38.84 -4.41
N GLU A 289 5.34 38.91 -4.66
CA GLU A 289 6.28 37.86 -4.29
C GLU A 289 6.69 38.09 -2.84
N GLU A 290 6.51 37.10 -1.96
CA GLU A 290 6.89 37.14 -0.55
C GLU A 290 7.97 36.08 -0.28
N LYS A 291 8.98 36.44 0.53
CA LYS A 291 10.09 35.54 0.87
C LYS A 291 10.09 35.21 2.37
N LEU A 292 9.89 33.95 2.70
CA LEU A 292 9.82 33.48 4.08
C LEU A 292 10.41 32.07 4.24
N GLY A 293 11.21 31.86 5.28
CA GLY A 293 11.79 30.54 5.57
C GLY A 293 12.72 30.00 4.47
N GLY A 294 13.34 30.88 3.68
CA GLY A 294 14.16 30.47 2.53
C GLY A 294 13.35 30.14 1.27
N LYS A 295 12.02 30.18 1.35
CA LYS A 295 11.11 29.99 0.22
C LYS A 295 10.61 31.32 -0.31
N THR A 296 10.27 31.33 -1.59
CA THR A 296 9.67 32.46 -2.28
C THR A 296 8.37 31.97 -2.89
N TYR A 297 7.27 32.68 -2.63
CA TYR A 297 5.95 32.33 -3.11
C TYR A 297 5.14 33.58 -3.42
N GLU A 298 4.06 33.39 -4.16
CA GLU A 298 3.16 34.47 -4.53
C GLU A 298 2.00 34.57 -3.54
N VAL A 299 1.64 35.80 -3.21
CA VAL A 299 0.44 36.13 -2.45
C VAL A 299 -0.34 37.20 -3.21
N LEU A 300 -1.64 37.24 -2.99
CA LEU A 300 -2.49 38.26 -3.59
C LEU A 300 -3.28 39.03 -2.54
N TYR A 301 -3.58 40.28 -2.88
CA TYR A 301 -4.42 41.19 -2.12
C TYR A 301 -5.50 41.78 -3.03
N ASP A 302 -6.68 42.06 -2.49
CA ASP A 302 -7.73 42.80 -3.19
C ASP A 302 -7.22 44.24 -3.44
N LYS A 303 -7.45 44.78 -4.66
CA LYS A 303 -7.10 46.18 -4.99
C LYS A 303 -7.84 47.18 -4.10
N VAL A 304 -9.06 46.84 -3.73
CA VAL A 304 -9.85 47.64 -2.79
C VAL A 304 -9.35 47.33 -1.39
N ARG A 305 -8.43 48.18 -0.91
CA ARG A 305 -7.85 48.04 0.43
C ARG A 305 -8.96 48.10 1.47
N ARG A 306 -9.10 47.03 2.23
CA ARG A 306 -9.89 47.01 3.46
C ARG A 306 -8.89 47.21 4.59
N GLY A 307 -9.05 48.29 5.34
CA GLY A 307 -8.34 48.43 6.62
C GLY A 307 -8.63 47.23 7.53
N ALA A 308 -7.92 47.14 8.64
CA ALA A 308 -8.16 46.09 9.63
C ALA A 308 -9.66 46.01 9.94
N PRO A 309 -10.31 44.83 9.84
CA PRO A 309 -11.70 44.72 10.20
C PRO A 309 -11.89 45.21 11.64
N MET A 310 -12.94 46.00 11.88
CA MET A 310 -13.09 46.73 13.14
C MET A 310 -13.03 45.78 14.35
N GLY A 311 -12.17 46.12 15.32
CA GLY A 311 -11.98 45.33 16.55
C GLY A 311 -11.23 44.01 16.35
N TYR A 312 -10.51 43.82 15.25
CA TYR A 312 -9.56 42.70 15.12
C TYR A 312 -8.16 43.13 15.55
N PRO A 313 -7.40 42.24 16.22
CA PRO A 313 -6.02 42.52 16.59
C PRO A 313 -5.15 42.70 15.34
N THR A 314 -4.11 43.52 15.46
CA THR A 314 -3.07 43.69 14.42
C THR A 314 -1.76 43.01 14.80
N SER A 315 -1.69 42.40 15.99
CA SER A 315 -0.54 41.65 16.47
C SER A 315 -0.93 40.44 17.31
N TRP A 316 -0.14 39.38 17.22
CA TRP A 316 -0.38 38.10 17.86
C TRP A 316 0.91 37.51 18.43
N VAL A 317 0.78 36.71 19.49
CA VAL A 317 1.87 35.90 20.06
C VAL A 317 1.56 34.44 19.78
N VAL A 318 2.51 33.73 19.17
CA VAL A 318 2.35 32.32 18.83
C VAL A 318 2.72 31.46 20.05
N GLY A 319 1.76 30.68 20.54
CA GLY A 319 1.95 29.79 21.69
C GLY A 319 3.02 28.70 21.45
N SER A 320 3.48 28.07 22.53
CA SER A 320 4.62 27.14 22.54
C SER A 320 4.38 25.81 21.80
N ASN A 321 3.14 25.47 21.44
CA ASN A 321 2.80 24.22 20.75
C ASN A 321 1.82 24.43 19.59
N CYS A 322 1.91 25.57 18.93
CA CYS A 322 1.07 25.90 17.78
C CYS A 322 1.84 26.72 16.75
N VAL A 323 1.30 26.77 15.53
CA VAL A 323 1.85 27.57 14.42
C VAL A 323 0.84 28.62 13.98
N PHE A 324 1.32 29.79 13.56
CA PHE A 324 0.49 30.81 12.94
C PHE A 324 0.43 30.59 11.44
N VAL A 325 -0.77 30.47 10.88
CA VAL A 325 -0.96 30.20 9.46
C VAL A 325 -1.77 31.30 8.79
N MET A 326 -1.46 31.58 7.52
CA MET A 326 -2.19 32.54 6.68
C MET A 326 -2.47 31.95 5.30
N GLY A 327 -3.54 32.41 4.66
CA GLY A 327 -3.78 32.11 3.24
C GLY A 327 -2.92 32.98 2.33
N ASP A 328 -2.62 32.45 1.14
CA ASP A 328 -1.92 33.20 0.09
C ASP A 328 -2.88 34.22 -0.58
N ASN A 329 -4.19 33.95 -0.56
CA ASN A 329 -5.23 34.93 -0.86
C ASN A 329 -5.55 35.72 0.40
N ARG A 330 -4.76 36.79 0.65
CA ARG A 330 -4.64 37.44 1.95
C ARG A 330 -5.92 38.13 2.41
N ASP A 331 -6.78 38.58 1.49
CA ASP A 331 -8.04 39.24 1.82
C ASP A 331 -9.26 38.32 1.76
N ASN A 332 -9.11 37.11 1.21
CA ASN A 332 -10.18 36.11 1.11
C ASN A 332 -9.75 34.78 1.76
N SER A 333 -9.22 34.86 2.98
CA SER A 333 -8.75 33.72 3.76
C SER A 333 -9.17 33.82 5.22
N GLU A 334 -9.96 32.85 5.67
CA GLU A 334 -10.17 32.60 7.10
C GLU A 334 -8.98 31.80 7.64
N ASP A 335 -8.19 32.45 8.51
CA ASP A 335 -6.92 31.94 9.02
C ASP A 335 -6.60 32.46 10.42
N SER A 336 -5.35 32.33 10.88
CA SER A 336 -4.96 32.62 12.26
C SER A 336 -5.23 34.06 12.71
N ARG A 337 -5.37 35.01 11.76
CA ARG A 337 -5.76 36.39 12.06
C ARG A 337 -7.16 36.50 12.67
N PHE A 338 -8.05 35.55 12.35
CA PHE A 338 -9.47 35.60 12.69
C PHE A 338 -9.87 34.60 13.79
N LEU A 339 -9.07 33.54 14.01
CA LEU A 339 -9.39 32.43 14.92
C LEU A 339 -9.80 32.86 16.34
N ALA A 340 -9.03 33.75 16.97
CA ALA A 340 -9.29 34.16 18.35
C ALA A 340 -10.66 34.84 18.50
N LYS A 341 -11.09 35.63 17.51
CA LYS A 341 -12.41 36.27 17.51
C LYS A 341 -13.54 35.29 17.20
N ASN A 342 -13.24 34.25 16.42
CA ASN A 342 -14.18 33.18 16.08
C ASN A 342 -14.32 32.13 17.21
N GLY A 343 -13.78 32.41 18.41
CA GLY A 343 -13.93 31.59 19.61
C GLY A 343 -12.79 30.62 19.87
N SER A 344 -11.70 30.67 19.09
CA SER A 344 -10.54 29.80 19.33
C SER A 344 -9.76 30.26 20.56
N PRO A 345 -9.27 29.35 21.43
CA PRO A 345 -8.54 29.73 22.63
C PRO A 345 -7.18 30.37 22.35
N ALA A 346 -6.65 30.23 21.13
CA ALA A 346 -5.38 30.80 20.72
C ALA A 346 -5.42 31.26 19.25
N PRO A 347 -4.64 32.28 18.86
CA PRO A 347 -4.57 32.76 17.49
C PRO A 347 -3.65 31.89 16.62
N CYS A 348 -3.67 30.57 16.80
CA CYS A 348 -2.73 29.66 16.16
C CYS A 348 -3.28 28.23 16.12
N ILE A 349 -2.72 27.42 15.21
CA ILE A 349 -3.12 26.03 15.01
C ILE A 349 -2.24 25.11 15.86
N PRO A 350 -2.79 24.32 16.79
CA PRO A 350 -2.02 23.33 17.53
C PRO A 350 -1.26 22.41 16.58
N VAL A 351 0.01 22.13 16.85
CA VAL A 351 0.85 21.26 16.01
C VAL A 351 0.19 19.89 15.81
N ASN A 352 -0.50 19.40 16.84
CA ASN A 352 -1.21 18.13 16.80
C ASN A 352 -2.37 18.08 15.78
N ASN A 353 -2.95 19.24 15.43
CA ASN A 353 -4.02 19.33 14.44
C ASN A 353 -3.48 19.24 13.00
N ILE A 354 -2.17 19.43 12.80
CA ILE A 354 -1.57 19.37 11.47
C ILE A 354 -1.60 17.93 10.99
N LYS A 355 -2.11 17.72 9.76
CA LYS A 355 -2.19 16.46 9.01
C LYS A 355 -1.00 16.22 8.08
N GLY A 356 -0.32 17.24 7.61
CA GLY A 356 0.87 17.04 6.79
C GLY A 356 1.20 18.24 5.94
N ARG A 357 2.26 18.12 5.14
CA ARG A 357 2.72 19.15 4.21
C ARG A 357 2.22 18.86 2.80
N ALA A 358 1.67 19.85 2.13
CA ALA A 358 1.37 19.74 0.70
C ALA A 358 2.67 19.79 -0.11
N GLU A 359 2.84 18.89 -1.09
CA GLU A 359 4.09 18.74 -1.84
C GLU A 359 3.93 19.12 -3.32
N PHE A 360 2.93 18.58 -4.00
CA PHE A 360 2.67 18.83 -5.42
C PHE A 360 1.20 18.66 -5.78
N ILE A 361 0.81 19.22 -6.92
CA ILE A 361 -0.52 19.06 -7.53
C ILE A 361 -0.48 17.86 -8.46
N TRP A 362 -1.32 16.83 -8.28
CA TRP A 362 -1.33 15.65 -9.14
C TRP A 362 -2.47 15.64 -10.17
N LEU A 363 -3.48 16.48 -9.97
CA LEU A 363 -4.56 16.72 -10.92
C LEU A 363 -5.07 18.14 -10.73
N SER A 364 -5.54 18.79 -11.79
CA SER A 364 -6.08 20.15 -11.71
C SER A 364 -7.16 20.37 -12.75
N ARG A 365 -8.37 20.76 -12.31
CA ARG A 365 -9.50 21.07 -13.19
C ARG A 365 -10.12 22.42 -12.81
N GLY A 366 -10.20 23.32 -13.78
CA GLY A 366 -10.84 24.63 -13.68
C GLY A 366 -12.18 24.71 -14.42
N PRO A 367 -12.70 25.93 -14.62
CA PRO A 367 -13.96 26.16 -15.34
C PRO A 367 -13.87 25.67 -16.79
N ASP A 368 -12.74 25.91 -17.47
CA ASP A 368 -12.52 25.55 -18.88
C ASP A 368 -12.00 24.12 -19.07
N GLY A 369 -11.96 23.30 -18.01
CA GLY A 369 -11.49 21.92 -18.06
C GLY A 369 -10.12 21.70 -17.41
N MET A 370 -9.29 20.82 -17.98
CA MET A 370 -8.04 20.37 -17.37
C MET A 370 -6.93 21.43 -17.45
N ARG A 371 -6.29 21.74 -16.31
CA ARG A 371 -5.18 22.71 -16.22
C ARG A 371 -3.84 21.97 -16.23
N TRP A 372 -3.40 21.54 -17.41
CA TRP A 372 -2.19 20.72 -17.60
C TRP A 372 -0.92 21.35 -17.04
N SER A 373 -0.78 22.67 -17.13
CA SER A 373 0.40 23.41 -16.64
C SER A 373 0.59 23.35 -15.12
N ARG A 374 -0.47 22.98 -14.37
CA ARG A 374 -0.44 22.83 -12.90
C ARG A 374 -0.16 21.40 -12.46
N ILE A 375 -0.28 20.41 -13.34
CA ILE A 375 -0.06 19.01 -12.97
C ILE A 375 1.44 18.78 -12.75
N PHE A 376 1.77 18.11 -11.64
CA PHE A 376 3.12 17.86 -11.13
C PHE A 376 3.93 19.11 -10.78
N SER A 377 3.29 20.29 -10.66
CA SER A 377 3.95 21.47 -10.11
C SER A 377 4.09 21.35 -8.60
N GLY A 378 5.25 21.71 -8.08
CA GLY A 378 5.48 21.87 -6.64
C GLY A 378 4.66 23.03 -6.07
N VAL A 379 4.31 22.95 -4.79
CA VAL A 379 3.45 23.96 -4.10
C VAL A 379 4.25 24.87 -3.16
N HIS A 380 5.52 25.13 -3.46
CA HIS A 380 6.45 25.81 -2.56
C HIS A 380 6.19 27.32 -2.47
#